data_AF-A0A6S7AJY9-F1
#
_entry.id   AF-A0A6S7AJY9-F1
#
_cell.length_a   1.000
_cell.length_b   1.000
_cell.length_c   1.000
_cell.angle_alpha   90.00
_cell.angle_beta   90.00
_cell.angle_gamma   90.00
#
_symmetry.space_group_name_H-M   'P 1'
#
loop_
_entity.id
_entity.type
_entity.pdbx_description
1 polymer ?
#
loop_
_entity_poly.entity_id
_entity_poly.type
_entity_poly.pdbx_seq_one_letter_code
_entity_poly.pdbx_strand_id
1 'polypeptide(L)'
;MVRGVRLHAATRAAAAELYRARGVAANDVAIWVVIEFDDVLAAGLARLLLWSDPRRLPAVGDEEGSWALYLRTWRPGAYDRGTPSQRNALRAKWASNYGAAMREVCHAGMA
;
A
#
# COMPACT_ATOMS: atom_id res chain seq x y z
N MET A 1 4.74 1.16 7.74
CA MET A 1 4.00 2.05 6.81
C MET A 1 3.94 3.50 7.32
N VAL A 2 3.10 3.84 8.30
CA VAL A 2 2.80 5.23 8.72
C VAL A 2 4.02 6.14 8.89
N ARG A 3 4.91 5.82 9.84
CA ARG A 3 6.12 6.62 10.11
C ARG A 3 7.05 6.74 8.91
N GLY A 4 7.19 5.65 8.14
CA GLY A 4 8.02 5.62 6.94
C GLY A 4 7.51 6.58 5.88
N VAL A 5 6.22 6.50 5.54
CA VAL A 5 5.58 7.39 4.55
C VAL A 5 5.65 8.86 4.98
N ARG A 6 5.45 9.14 6.27
CA ARG A 6 5.46 10.51 6.81
C ARG A 6 6.84 11.18 6.70
N LEU A 7 7.91 10.41 6.86
CA LEU A 7 9.27 10.97 7.00
C LEU A 7 10.14 10.78 5.75
N HIS A 8 9.80 9.83 4.86
CA HIS A 8 10.62 9.51 3.70
C HIS A 8 10.65 10.67 2.69
N ALA A 9 11.83 10.95 2.13
CA ALA A 9 12.05 12.11 1.27
C ALA A 9 11.13 12.14 0.04
N ALA A 10 10.87 10.97 -0.57
CA ALA A 10 10.00 10.87 -1.75
C ALA A 10 8.50 11.06 -1.46
N THR A 11 8.07 10.92 -0.20
CA THR A 11 6.64 10.86 0.14
C THR A 11 6.18 11.92 1.13
N ARG A 12 7.08 12.49 1.95
CA ARG A 12 6.74 13.40 3.06
C ARG A 12 5.88 14.60 2.64
N ALA A 13 6.15 15.18 1.46
CA ALA A 13 5.41 16.34 0.97
C ALA A 13 3.97 15.97 0.57
N ALA A 14 3.81 14.89 -0.21
CA ALA A 14 2.49 14.39 -0.58
C ALA A 14 1.71 13.83 0.62
N ALA A 15 2.40 13.23 1.60
CA ALA A 15 1.80 12.78 2.85
C ALA A 15 1.26 13.98 3.66
N ALA A 16 2.01 15.08 3.77
CA ALA A 16 1.56 16.29 4.45
C ALA A 16 0.28 16.87 3.82
N GLU A 17 0.21 16.87 2.50
CA GLU A 17 -0.99 17.30 1.76
C GLU A 17 -2.18 16.37 2.01
N LEU A 18 -1.96 15.04 2.00
CA LEU A 18 -2.99 14.07 2.36
C LEU A 18 -3.52 14.32 3.77
N TYR A 19 -2.65 14.51 4.77
CA TYR A 19 -3.08 14.78 6.15
C TYR A 19 -3.92 16.06 6.24
N ARG A 20 -3.50 17.13 5.55
CA ARG A 20 -4.25 18.40 5.48
C ARG A 20 -5.63 18.21 4.86
N ALA A 21 -5.72 17.47 3.74
CA ALA A 21 -6.97 17.18 3.07
C ALA A 21 -7.93 16.31 3.90
N ARG A 22 -7.40 15.50 4.82
CA ARG A 22 -8.17 14.65 5.74
C ARG A 22 -8.42 15.29 7.11
N GLY A 23 -7.91 16.49 7.36
CA GLY A 23 -8.04 17.16 8.67
C GLY A 23 -7.28 16.45 9.79
N VAL A 24 -6.22 15.71 9.47
CA VAL A 24 -5.43 14.92 10.44
C VAL A 24 -4.13 15.63 10.74
N ALA A 25 -3.75 15.72 12.02
CA ALA A 25 -2.44 16.25 12.40
C ALA A 25 -1.31 15.32 11.92
N ALA A 26 -0.25 15.88 11.34
CA ALA A 26 0.87 15.14 10.76
C ALA A 26 1.85 14.55 11.81
N ASN A 27 1.32 13.82 12.79
CA ASN A 27 2.08 13.10 13.81
C ASN A 27 1.57 11.67 13.95
N ASP A 28 2.43 10.77 14.48
CA ASP A 28 2.15 9.34 14.48
C ASP A 28 0.87 8.99 15.27
N VAL A 29 0.65 9.63 16.42
CA VAL A 29 -0.51 9.35 17.28
C VAL A 29 -1.82 9.69 16.59
N ALA A 30 -1.94 10.90 16.04
CA ALA A 30 -3.15 11.34 15.35
C ALA A 30 -3.47 10.48 14.13
N ILE A 31 -2.43 10.09 13.36
CA ILE A 31 -2.60 9.23 12.20
C ILE A 31 -3.07 7.83 12.63
N TRP A 32 -2.45 7.23 13.64
CA TRP A 32 -2.83 5.89 14.11
C TRP A 32 -4.27 5.82 14.63
N VAL A 33 -4.75 6.87 15.30
CA VAL A 33 -6.12 6.94 15.81
C VAL A 33 -7.15 6.99 14.69
N VAL A 34 -6.85 7.69 13.60
CA VAL A 34 -7.83 7.96 12.52
C VAL A 34 -7.75 6.92 11.39
N ILE A 35 -6.57 6.35 11.12
CA ILE A 35 -6.35 5.48 9.95
C ILE A 35 -7.22 4.22 9.93
N GLU A 36 -7.70 3.75 11.07
CA GLU A 36 -8.62 2.61 11.15
C GLU A 36 -10.02 2.94 10.61
N PHE A 37 -10.44 4.21 10.68
CA PHE A 37 -11.79 4.65 10.32
C PHE A 37 -11.84 5.51 9.06
N ASP A 38 -10.69 6.01 8.60
CA ASP A 38 -10.57 6.81 7.39
C ASP A 38 -9.92 5.98 6.26
N ASP A 39 -10.77 5.27 5.50
CA ASP A 39 -10.34 4.44 4.37
C ASP A 39 -9.57 5.24 3.30
N VAL A 40 -9.91 6.51 3.10
CA VAL A 40 -9.23 7.38 2.13
C VAL A 40 -7.81 7.69 2.61
N LEU A 41 -7.64 7.97 3.90
CA LEU A 41 -6.31 8.13 4.50
C LEU A 41 -5.50 6.84 4.41
N ALA A 42 -6.10 5.70 4.76
CA ALA A 42 -5.44 4.40 4.71
C ALA A 42 -4.99 4.05 3.29
N ALA A 43 -5.88 4.19 2.30
CA ALA A 43 -5.57 3.96 0.89
C ALA A 43 -4.52 4.94 0.36
N GLY A 44 -4.59 6.22 0.74
CA GLY A 44 -3.60 7.24 0.35
C GLY A 44 -2.21 6.92 0.89
N LEU A 45 -2.10 6.51 2.16
CA LEU A 45 -0.83 6.11 2.77
C LEU A 45 -0.27 4.82 2.16
N ALA A 46 -1.14 3.83 1.88
CA ALA A 46 -0.76 2.62 1.15
C ALA A 46 -0.23 2.96 -0.25
N ARG A 47 -0.90 3.88 -0.95
CA ARG A 47 -0.45 4.36 -2.26
C ARG A 47 0.93 5.01 -2.15
N LEU A 48 1.10 5.97 -1.25
CA LEU A 48 2.39 6.65 -1.05
C LEU A 48 3.52 5.70 -0.63
N LEU A 49 3.23 4.62 0.11
CA LEU A 49 4.22 3.59 0.43
C LEU A 49 4.86 3.00 -0.84
N LEU A 50 4.12 2.85 -1.94
CA LEU A 50 4.68 2.38 -3.21
C LEU A 50 5.76 3.32 -3.76
N TRP A 51 5.57 4.64 -3.65
CA TRP A 51 6.54 5.66 -4.08
C TRP A 51 7.75 5.82 -3.14
N SER A 52 7.75 5.13 -1.99
CA SER A 52 8.96 5.06 -1.16
C SER A 52 9.99 4.07 -1.71
N ASP A 53 9.58 3.15 -2.58
CA ASP A 53 10.50 2.23 -3.23
C ASP A 53 11.16 2.88 -4.46
N PRO A 54 12.50 2.79 -4.61
CA PRO A 54 13.22 3.46 -5.69
C PRO A 54 13.13 2.74 -7.05
N ARG A 55 12.56 1.53 -7.12
CA ARG A 55 12.40 0.81 -8.39
C ARG A 55 11.17 1.32 -9.14
N ARG A 56 11.16 1.13 -10.47
CA ARG A 56 9.99 1.45 -11.30
C ARG A 56 8.77 0.66 -10.83
N LEU A 57 7.60 1.29 -10.94
CA LEU A 57 6.34 0.59 -10.74
C LEU A 57 6.17 -0.50 -11.82
N PRO A 58 5.63 -1.68 -11.45
CA PRO A 58 5.23 -2.71 -12.40
C PRO A 58 4.23 -2.19 -13.42
N ALA A 59 4.19 -2.81 -14.61
CA ALA A 59 3.18 -2.52 -15.60
C ALA A 59 1.79 -2.94 -15.09
N VAL A 60 0.74 -2.29 -15.60
CA VAL A 60 -0.63 -2.75 -15.35
C VAL A 60 -0.79 -4.17 -15.91
N GLY A 61 -1.30 -5.09 -15.10
CA GLY A 61 -1.40 -6.51 -15.43
C GLY A 61 -0.17 -7.37 -15.11
N ASP A 62 0.97 -6.77 -14.70
CA ASP A 62 2.13 -7.51 -14.22
C ASP A 62 1.92 -7.99 -12.77
N GLU A 63 1.27 -9.15 -12.61
CA GLU A 63 0.96 -9.73 -11.30
C GLU A 63 2.23 -10.05 -10.50
N GLU A 64 3.24 -10.67 -11.12
CA GLU A 64 4.47 -11.08 -10.43
C GLU A 64 5.32 -9.87 -10.02
N GLY A 65 5.45 -8.86 -10.88
CA GLY A 65 6.10 -7.60 -10.53
C GLY A 65 5.37 -6.87 -9.40
N SER A 66 4.04 -6.89 -9.42
CA SER A 66 3.19 -6.31 -8.37
C SER A 66 3.34 -7.05 -7.03
N TRP A 67 3.42 -8.39 -7.07
CA TRP A 67 3.69 -9.21 -5.90
C TRP A 67 5.08 -8.92 -5.31
N ALA A 68 6.11 -8.82 -6.16
CA ALA A 68 7.46 -8.47 -5.73
C ALA A 68 7.53 -7.05 -5.14
N LEU A 69 6.77 -6.09 -5.66
CA LEU A 69 6.62 -4.76 -5.07
C LEU A 69 5.98 -4.83 -3.68
N TYR A 70 4.87 -5.55 -3.54
CA TYR A 70 4.18 -5.74 -2.26
C TYR A 70 5.12 -6.31 -1.19
N LEU A 71 5.88 -7.35 -1.52
CA LEU A 71 6.81 -7.96 -0.57
C LEU A 71 7.89 -6.99 -0.07
N ARG A 72 8.49 -6.18 -0.95
CA ARG A 72 9.52 -5.20 -0.55
C ARG A 72 8.96 -4.07 0.32
N THR A 73 7.74 -3.64 0.03
CA THR A 73 7.16 -2.44 0.64
C THR A 73 6.37 -2.75 1.91
N TRP A 74 5.56 -3.81 1.92
CA TRP A 74 4.80 -4.23 3.12
C TRP A 74 5.59 -5.13 4.05
N ARG A 75 6.56 -5.92 3.52
CA ARG A 75 7.41 -6.84 4.29
C ARG A 75 6.60 -7.70 5.28
N PRO A 76 5.56 -8.41 4.79
CA PRO A 76 4.66 -9.15 5.67
C PRO A 76 5.43 -10.24 6.43
N GLY A 77 5.27 -10.29 7.75
CA GLY A 77 5.98 -11.27 8.58
C GLY A 77 5.71 -12.72 8.19
N ALA A 78 4.55 -13.01 7.60
CA ALA A 78 4.22 -14.35 7.08
C ALA A 78 5.11 -14.78 5.90
N TYR A 79 5.69 -13.83 5.14
CA TYR A 79 6.62 -14.15 4.07
C TYR A 79 8.00 -14.52 4.62
N ASP A 80 8.59 -13.65 5.45
CA ASP A 80 9.95 -13.84 5.95
C ASP A 80 10.06 -14.87 7.10
N ARG A 81 9.05 -14.91 7.98
CA ARG A 81 9.07 -15.70 9.23
C ARG A 81 8.02 -16.81 9.27
N GLY A 82 7.20 -16.95 8.23
CA GLY A 82 6.11 -17.92 8.20
C GLY A 82 6.53 -19.31 7.72
N THR A 83 5.67 -20.29 7.97
CA THR A 83 5.76 -21.64 7.41
C THR A 83 5.47 -21.64 5.91
N PRO A 84 5.79 -22.72 5.17
CA PRO A 84 5.37 -22.86 3.77
C PRO A 84 3.86 -22.66 3.55
N SER A 85 3.02 -23.20 4.45
CA SER A 85 1.56 -23.02 4.36
C SER A 85 1.13 -21.57 4.56
N GLN A 86 1.76 -20.84 5.49
CA GLN A 86 1.49 -19.41 5.70
C GLN A 86 1.91 -18.56 4.50
N ARG A 87 3.06 -18.87 3.88
CA ARG A 87 3.50 -18.19 2.65
C ARG A 87 2.54 -18.43 1.49
N ASN A 88 2.09 -19.67 1.30
CA ASN A 88 1.12 -20.02 0.27
C ASN A 88 -0.22 -19.31 0.49
N ALA A 89 -0.71 -19.29 1.74
CA ALA A 89 -1.93 -18.57 2.10
C ALA A 89 -1.81 -17.05 1.84
N LEU A 90 -0.65 -16.46 2.16
CA LEU A 90 -0.39 -15.05 1.87
C LEU A 90 -0.42 -14.78 0.36
N ARG A 91 0.26 -15.59 -0.46
CA ARG A 91 0.27 -15.44 -1.92
C ARG A 91 -1.13 -15.59 -2.51
N ALA A 92 -1.91 -16.57 -2.06
CA ALA A 92 -3.27 -16.80 -2.53
C ALA A 92 -4.21 -15.63 -2.16
N LYS A 93 -4.14 -15.16 -0.91
CA LYS A 93 -4.93 -14.01 -0.45
C LYS A 93 -4.59 -12.75 -1.26
N TRP A 94 -3.31 -12.49 -1.47
CA TRP A 94 -2.87 -11.35 -2.26
C TRP A 94 -3.33 -11.44 -3.72
N ALA A 95 -3.23 -12.62 -4.35
CA ALA A 95 -3.68 -12.86 -5.72
C ALA A 95 -5.17 -12.53 -5.91
N SER A 96 -6.00 -12.97 -4.97
CA SER A 96 -7.44 -12.72 -4.98
C SER A 96 -7.76 -11.22 -4.95
N ASN A 97 -7.08 -10.48 -4.06
CA ASN A 97 -7.24 -9.03 -3.96
C ASN A 97 -6.72 -8.29 -5.21
N TYR A 98 -5.59 -8.72 -5.77
CA TYR A 98 -5.05 -8.17 -7.01
C TYR A 98 -6.05 -8.36 -8.17
N GLY A 99 -6.58 -9.58 -8.32
CA GLY A 99 -7.59 -9.87 -9.33
C GLY A 99 -8.87 -9.04 -9.16
N ALA A 100 -9.31 -8.79 -7.91
CA ALA A 100 -10.43 -7.89 -7.63
C ALA A 100 -10.12 -6.46 -8.06
N ALA A 101 -8.97 -5.91 -7.68
CA ALA A 101 -8.56 -4.57 -8.06
C ALA A 101 -8.44 -4.41 -9.59
N MET A 102 -7.92 -5.41 -10.29
CA MET A 102 -7.80 -5.37 -11.76
C MET A 102 -9.16 -5.35 -12.46
N ARG A 103 -10.18 -6.02 -11.91
CA ARG A 103 -11.55 -5.95 -12.46
C ARG A 103 -12.12 -4.54 -12.37
N GLU A 104 -11.92 -3.87 -11.24
CA GLU A 104 -12.38 -2.48 -11.06
C GLU A 104 -11.65 -1.51 -12.00
N VAL A 105 -10.32 -1.66 -12.16
CA VAL A 105 -9.53 -0.80 -13.06
C VAL A 105 -9.89 -1.03 -14.52
N CYS A 106 -10.06 -2.28 -14.95
CA CYS A 106 -10.49 -2.59 -16.31
C CYS A 106 -11.91 -2.10 -16.61
N HIS A 107 -12.80 -2.14 -15.62
CA HIS A 107 -14.15 -1.59 -15.77
C HIS A 107 -14.13 -0.06 -15.90
N ALA A 108 -13.34 0.63 -15.07
CA ALA A 108 -13.20 2.08 -15.10
C ALA A 108 -12.52 2.62 -16.37
N GLY A 109 -11.77 1.79 -17.11
CA GLY A 109 -11.14 2.16 -18.38
C GLY A 109 -12.03 2.06 -19.62
N MET A 110 -13.28 1.60 -19.47
CA MET A 110 -14.26 1.48 -20.58
C MET A 110 -15.41 2.52 -20.51
N ALA A 111 -15.38 3.42 -19.53
CA ALA A 111 -16.33 4.53 -19.36
C ALA A 111 -15.64 5.87 -19.68
#